data_AF-A0A7M1BBS5-F1
#
_entry.id   AF-A0A7M1BBS5-F1
#
_cell.length_a   1.000
_cell.length_b   1.000
_cell.length_c   1.000
_cell.angle_alpha   90.00
_cell.angle_beta   90.00
_cell.angle_gamma   90.00
#
_symmetry.space_group_name_H-M   'P 1'
#
loop_
_entity.id
_entity.type
_entity.pdbx_description
1 polymer ?
#
loop_
_entity_poly.entity_id
_entity_poly.type
_entity_poly.pdbx_seq_one_letter_code
_entity_poly.pdbx_strand_id
1 'polypeptide(L)'
;MLENTVWRQYHNENNFRDKIAEFCRLETIDLIEDDKLLYSVLKSKLTKKELKLFAMDCANVDDSVLKEEFGYDDEALEKAKFKLYKKLKQDKTRLDFRETNTTEIE
;
A
#
# COMPACT_ATOMS: atom_id res chain seq x y z
N MET A 1 -8.72 11.78 -9.09
CA MET A 1 -9.35 10.63 -9.80
C MET A 1 -8.56 9.36 -9.50
N LEU A 2 -8.93 8.68 -8.42
CA LEU A 2 -8.46 7.32 -8.08
C LEU A 2 -9.63 6.31 -8.17
N GLU A 3 -10.75 6.70 -8.77
CA GLU A 3 -12.03 5.99 -8.73
C GLU A 3 -11.97 4.56 -9.28
N ASN A 4 -11.08 4.30 -10.24
CA ASN A 4 -10.89 2.97 -10.85
C ASN A 4 -9.73 2.16 -10.22
N THR A 5 -9.28 2.54 -9.03
CA THR A 5 -8.17 1.84 -8.36
C THR A 5 -8.66 0.65 -7.53
N VAL A 6 -7.76 -0.31 -7.29
CA VAL A 6 -8.02 -1.42 -6.36
C VAL A 6 -8.42 -0.90 -4.99
N TRP A 7 -7.87 0.23 -4.53
CA TRP A 7 -8.27 0.87 -3.28
C TRP A 7 -9.77 1.20 -3.24
N ARG A 8 -10.30 1.86 -4.28
CA ARG A 8 -11.71 2.28 -4.35
C ARG A 8 -12.70 1.13 -4.51
N GLN A 9 -12.23 -0.09 -4.74
CA GLN A 9 -13.08 -1.30 -4.71
C GLN A 9 -13.44 -1.72 -3.29
N TYR A 10 -12.62 -1.34 -2.30
CA TYR A 10 -12.77 -1.76 -0.90
C TYR A 10 -12.98 -0.56 0.05
N HIS A 11 -12.66 0.65 -0.39
CA HIS A 11 -12.73 1.87 0.41
C HIS A 11 -13.59 2.94 -0.24
N ASN A 12 -14.58 3.44 0.51
CA ASN A 12 -15.42 4.56 0.10
C ASN A 12 -14.69 5.91 0.19
N GLU A 13 -13.66 5.99 1.02
CA GLU A 13 -12.84 7.19 1.24
C GLU A 13 -11.44 7.00 0.65
N ASN A 14 -10.81 8.11 0.29
CA ASN A 14 -9.48 8.11 -0.29
C ASN A 14 -8.41 8.37 0.78
N ASN A 15 -8.33 7.49 1.77
CA ASN A 15 -7.41 7.57 2.92
C ASN A 15 -6.18 6.63 2.78
N PHE A 16 -5.88 6.19 1.56
CA PHE A 16 -4.74 5.30 1.31
C PHE A 16 -3.40 5.93 1.70
N ARG A 17 -3.28 7.26 1.58
CA ARG A 17 -2.10 8.02 1.99
C ARG A 17 -1.83 7.87 3.48
N ASP A 18 -2.85 8.02 4.31
CA ASP A 18 -2.74 7.88 5.76
C ASP A 18 -2.31 6.47 6.13
N LYS A 19 -2.84 5.46 5.42
CA LYS A 19 -2.44 4.06 5.60
C LYS A 19 -0.99 3.81 5.17
N ILE A 20 -0.54 4.37 4.06
CA ILE A 20 0.88 4.30 3.67
C ILE A 20 1.75 4.92 4.76
N ALA A 21 1.42 6.12 5.24
CA ALA A 21 2.15 6.81 6.30
C ALA A 21 2.25 5.95 7.58
N GLU A 22 1.10 5.40 8.02
CA GLU A 22 0.98 4.51 9.18
C GLU A 22 1.90 3.28 9.05
N PHE A 23 1.78 2.52 7.96
CA PHE A 23 2.53 1.28 7.79
C PHE A 23 4.01 1.48 7.45
N CYS A 24 4.34 2.56 6.74
CA CYS A 24 5.71 2.92 6.39
C CYS A 24 6.41 3.69 7.52
N ARG A 25 5.71 4.05 8.60
CA ARG A 25 6.23 4.92 9.68
C ARG A 25 6.86 6.19 9.10
N LEU A 26 6.08 6.89 8.29
CA LEU A 26 6.42 8.17 7.67
C LEU A 26 5.36 9.19 8.07
N GLU A 27 5.71 10.47 8.07
CA GLU A 27 4.69 11.51 8.19
C GLU A 27 3.99 11.71 6.84
N THR A 28 2.71 12.05 6.83
CA THR A 28 1.96 12.27 5.58
C THR A 28 2.52 13.42 4.76
N ILE A 29 3.18 14.39 5.40
CA ILE A 29 3.91 15.50 4.79
C ILE A 29 5.19 15.04 4.08
N ASP A 30 5.81 13.95 4.53
CA ASP A 30 7.00 13.40 3.89
C ASP A 30 6.65 12.62 2.61
N LEU A 31 5.38 12.25 2.42
CA LEU A 31 4.92 11.49 1.26
C LEU A 31 4.71 12.40 0.05
N ILE A 32 4.90 11.85 -1.14
CA ILE A 32 4.56 12.50 -2.43
C ILE A 32 3.19 13.17 -2.34
N GLU A 33 3.12 14.48 -2.61
CA GLU A 33 1.89 15.27 -2.52
C GLU A 33 0.81 14.79 -3.50
N ASP A 34 1.18 14.49 -4.74
CA ASP A 34 0.26 14.00 -5.77
C ASP A 34 -0.17 12.55 -5.49
N ASP A 35 -1.42 12.39 -5.06
CA ASP A 35 -2.08 11.11 -4.84
C ASP A 35 -1.99 10.12 -6.02
N LYS A 36 -2.07 10.59 -7.27
CA LYS A 36 -1.95 9.72 -8.45
C LYS A 36 -0.52 9.21 -8.57
N LEU A 37 0.47 10.08 -8.35
CA LEU A 37 1.87 9.71 -8.41
C LEU A 37 2.21 8.74 -7.27
N LEU A 38 1.81 9.06 -6.04
CA LEU A 38 1.98 8.20 -4.87
C LEU A 38 1.36 6.81 -5.10
N TYR A 39 0.14 6.76 -5.64
CA TYR A 39 -0.53 5.50 -5.94
C TYR A 39 0.14 4.73 -7.10
N SER A 40 0.71 5.44 -8.08
CA SER A 40 1.51 4.83 -9.15
C SER A 40 2.80 4.20 -8.61
N VAL A 41 3.50 4.89 -7.71
CA VAL A 41 4.66 4.34 -7.02
C VAL A 41 4.26 3.11 -6.21
N LEU A 42 3.16 3.17 -5.44
CA LEU A 42 2.63 2.02 -4.71
C LEU A 42 2.40 0.81 -5.62
N LYS A 43 1.76 1.02 -6.77
CA LYS A 43 1.56 0.00 -7.81
C LYS A 43 2.86 -0.55 -8.38
N SER A 44 3.92 0.24 -8.46
CA SER A 44 5.23 -0.21 -8.96
C SER A 44 5.97 -1.10 -7.95
N LYS A 45 5.77 -0.88 -6.63
CA LYS A 45 6.47 -1.61 -5.56
C LYS A 45 5.74 -2.87 -5.12
N LEU A 46 4.41 -2.86 -5.22
CA LEU A 46 3.56 -3.98 -4.87
C LEU A 46 3.11 -4.74 -6.12
N THR A 47 3.14 -6.07 -6.05
CA THR A 47 2.47 -6.90 -7.05
C THR A 47 0.95 -6.69 -7.00
N LYS A 48 0.23 -7.09 -8.05
CA LYS A 48 -1.24 -7.00 -8.09
C LYS A 48 -1.92 -7.69 -6.89
N LYS A 49 -1.37 -8.84 -6.45
CA LYS A 49 -1.88 -9.56 -5.27
C LYS A 49 -1.58 -8.81 -3.97
N GLU A 50 -0.37 -8.29 -3.80
CA GLU A 50 0.02 -7.51 -2.63
C GLU A 50 -0.79 -6.21 -2.51
N LEU A 51 -1.02 -5.49 -3.62
CA LEU A 51 -1.84 -4.28 -3.63
C LEU A 51 -3.29 -4.58 -3.24
N LYS A 52 -3.84 -5.70 -3.74
CA LYS A 52 -5.19 -6.15 -3.39
C LYS A 52 -5.27 -6.56 -1.93
N LEU A 53 -4.30 -7.34 -1.45
CA LEU A 53 -4.21 -7.75 -0.05
C LEU A 53 -4.12 -6.53 0.86
N PHE A 54 -3.29 -5.54 0.51
CA PHE A 54 -3.16 -4.28 1.24
C PHE A 54 -4.50 -3.54 1.33
N ALA A 55 -5.21 -3.38 0.20
CA ALA A 55 -6.49 -2.69 0.16
C ALA A 55 -7.57 -3.41 0.99
N MET A 56 -7.68 -4.74 0.87
CA MET A 56 -8.63 -5.55 1.62
C MET A 56 -8.32 -5.58 3.12
N ASP A 57 -7.05 -5.74 3.49
CA ASP A 57 -6.61 -5.76 4.89
C ASP A 57 -6.82 -4.39 5.55
N CYS A 58 -6.54 -3.28 4.85
CA CYS A 58 -6.85 -1.94 5.35
C CYS A 58 -8.36 -1.68 5.50
N ALA A 59 -9.19 -2.38 4.72
CA ALA A 59 -10.65 -2.32 4.84
C ALA A 59 -11.20 -3.21 5.97
N ASN A 60 -10.32 -3.86 6.74
CA ASN A 60 -10.68 -4.86 7.77
C ASN A 60 -11.56 -5.99 7.20
N VAL A 61 -11.30 -6.41 5.96
CA VAL A 61 -11.94 -7.60 5.40
C VAL A 61 -11.51 -8.82 6.21
N ASP A 62 -12.47 -9.69 6.54
CA ASP A 62 -12.23 -10.88 7.34
C ASP A 62 -11.19 -11.81 6.72
N ASP A 63 -10.36 -12.42 7.57
CA ASP A 63 -9.31 -13.35 7.15
C ASP A 63 -9.87 -14.56 6.39
N SER A 64 -11.10 -14.99 6.66
CA SER A 64 -11.77 -16.07 5.92
C SER A 64 -12.03 -15.66 4.47
N VAL A 65 -12.46 -14.42 4.24
CA VAL A 65 -12.69 -13.88 2.89
C VAL A 65 -11.37 -13.67 2.17
N LEU A 66 -10.34 -13.17 2.86
CA LEU A 66 -9.00 -13.05 2.31
C LEU A 66 -8.45 -14.43 1.89
N LYS A 67 -8.61 -15.45 2.73
CA LYS A 67 -8.18 -16.82 2.41
C LYS A 67 -8.89 -17.35 1.17
N GLU A 68 -10.20 -17.18 1.07
CA GLU A 68 -10.98 -17.63 -0.09
C GLU A 68 -10.56 -16.90 -1.37
N GLU A 69 -10.46 -15.57 -1.32
CA GLU A 69 -10.14 -14.72 -2.47
C GLU A 69 -8.74 -15.01 -3.05
N PHE A 70 -7.76 -15.28 -2.17
CA PHE A 70 -6.39 -15.54 -2.58
C PHE A 70 -6.03 -17.02 -2.68
N GLY A 71 -6.93 -17.92 -2.26
CA GLY A 71 -6.69 -19.35 -2.14
C GLY A 71 -5.59 -19.68 -1.13
N TYR A 72 -5.55 -18.97 0.00
CA TYR A 72 -4.57 -19.14 1.06
C TYR A 72 -5.12 -19.99 2.22
N ASP A 73 -4.22 -20.74 2.86
CA ASP A 73 -4.43 -21.23 4.22
C ASP A 73 -3.99 -20.18 5.26
N ASP A 74 -4.16 -20.48 6.54
CA ASP A 74 -3.82 -19.55 7.63
C ASP A 74 -2.34 -19.14 7.60
N GLU A 75 -1.43 -20.09 7.39
CA GLU A 75 0.01 -19.82 7.36
C GLU A 75 0.40 -18.99 6.13
N ALA A 76 -0.16 -19.29 4.96
CA ALA A 76 0.08 -18.57 3.72
C ALA A 76 -0.44 -17.14 3.80
N LEU A 77 -1.62 -16.92 4.40
CA LEU A 77 -2.15 -15.57 4.62
C LEU A 77 -1.25 -14.77 5.54
N GLU A 78 -0.87 -15.33 6.70
CA GLU A 78 0.02 -14.66 7.65
C GLU A 78 1.37 -14.32 7.01
N LYS A 79 1.95 -15.26 6.25
CA LYS A 79 3.19 -15.06 5.51
C LYS A 79 3.07 -14.01 4.41
N ALA A 80 1.93 -13.94 3.72
CA ALA A 80 1.67 -12.93 2.71
C ALA A 80 1.56 -11.54 3.34
N LYS A 81 0.79 -11.38 4.42
CA LYS A 81 0.69 -10.12 5.19
C LYS A 81 2.05 -9.72 5.74
N PHE A 82 2.79 -10.64 6.34
CA PHE A 82 4.12 -10.37 6.87
C PHE A 82 5.08 -9.87 5.78
N LYS A 83 5.12 -10.52 4.61
CA LYS A 83 5.97 -10.09 3.50
C LYS A 83 5.58 -8.70 2.99
N LEU A 84 4.28 -8.43 2.82
CA LEU A 84 3.75 -7.15 2.40
C LEU A 84 4.20 -6.03 3.35
N TYR A 85 3.91 -6.17 4.64
CA TYR A 85 4.22 -5.14 5.63
C TYR A 85 5.72 -5.01 5.89
N LYS A 86 6.47 -6.11 5.82
CA LYS A 86 7.93 -6.06 5.85
C LYS A 86 8.47 -5.27 4.67
N LYS A 87 7.92 -5.43 3.46
CA LYS A 87 8.32 -4.68 2.26
C LYS A 87 8.01 -3.19 2.40
N LEU A 88 6.83 -2.81 2.89
CA LEU A 88 6.46 -1.41 3.13
C LEU A 88 7.38 -0.72 4.14
N LYS A 89 7.89 -1.46 5.12
CA LYS A 89 8.83 -0.96 6.12
C LYS A 89 10.29 -0.92 5.65
N GLN A 90 10.62 -1.49 4.48
CA GLN A 90 12.00 -1.42 3.96
C GLN A 90 12.34 0.00 3.52
N ASP A 91 13.53 0.47 3.90
CA ASP A 91 13.95 1.85 3.63
C ASP A 91 13.94 2.20 2.13
N LYS A 92 14.25 1.24 1.24
CA LYS A 92 14.14 1.47 -0.20
C LYS A 92 12.71 1.87 -0.61
N THR A 93 11.73 1.08 -0.16
CA THR A 93 10.31 1.35 -0.43
C THR A 93 9.86 2.67 0.20
N ARG A 94 10.31 2.96 1.43
CA ARG A 94 10.00 4.22 2.13
C ARG A 94 10.56 5.43 1.39
N LEU A 95 11.79 5.35 0.88
CA LEU A 95 12.42 6.40 0.09
C LEU A 95 11.68 6.67 -1.21
N ASP A 96 11.16 5.61 -1.86
CA ASP A 96 10.38 5.76 -3.09
C ASP A 96 9.04 6.48 -2.85
N PHE A 97 8.44 6.35 -1.66
CA PHE A 97 7.20 7.04 -1.30
C PHE A 97 7.41 8.46 -0.80
N ARG A 98 8.63 8.77 -0.37
CA ARG A 98 8.94 10.12 0.06
C ARG A 98 8.86 11.05 -1.12
N GLU A 99 8.37 12.25 -0.86
CA GLU A 99 8.59 13.37 -1.76
C GLU A 99 10.10 13.59 -1.82
N THR A 100 10.74 13.01 -2.83
CA THR A 100 12.09 13.41 -3.16
C THR A 100 11.96 14.86 -3.58
N ASN A 101 12.30 15.78 -2.66
CA ASN A 101 12.75 17.10 -3.04
C ASN A 101 13.80 16.85 -4.10
N THR A 102 13.40 17.01 -5.36
CA THR A 102 14.29 16.95 -6.50
C THR A 102 15.11 18.21 -6.32
N THR A 103 16.13 18.12 -5.48
CA THR A 103 17.17 19.12 -5.44
C THR A 103 17.94 18.78 -6.69
N GLU A 104 17.54 19.42 -7.79
CA GLU A 104 18.38 19.58 -8.96
C GLU A 104 19.76 19.98 -8.44
N ILE A 105 20.71 19.05 -8.56
CA ILE A 105 22.11 19.43 -8.52
C ILE A 105 22.39 19.80 -9.99
N GLU A 106 22.38 21.10 -10.24
CA GLU A 106 22.90 21.74 -11.46
C GLU A 106 24.34 21.31 -11.76
#